data_AF-A0A3B8WMU0-F1
#
_entry.id   AF-A0A3B8WMU0-F1
#
_cell.length_a   1.000
_cell.length_b   1.000
_cell.length_c   1.000
_cell.angle_alpha   90.00
_cell.angle_beta   90.00
_cell.angle_gamma   90.00
#
_symmetry.space_group_name_H-M   'P 1'
#
loop_
_entity.id
_entity.type
_entity.pdbx_description
1 polymer ?
#
loop_
_entity_poly.entity_id
_entity_poly.type
_entity_poly.pdbx_seq_one_letter_code
_entity_poly.pdbx_strand_id
1 'polypeptide(L)'
;MQFDNPLIVQSDRTLLLDVHAPRANDCRNALIPFAELERSPEHLHTYRLTPLSLWNASGAGFTAQKAIDVLKEFSRYDVPQSVEFWITETAGRFGKLRLTSAPSVLVPYNTAAITNSTKASDKVKEIREEYLYLTATSQAVYKEIGMSQTAKKYLEKVEYESPDPQFLPKEPLSDTEKECCFRLHLTDRGTIKQELLHLGWPVKDDVPLADGEPLKVNLRDKTLSGKEFKIRDYQKSAAQALVGDKGPGTGFGTIVMPCGAGKTVVGMTVMDLLKTRTLIITTNISAVHQWISELLDKTDLTKDDIA
;
A
#
# COMPACT_ATOMS: atom_id res chain seq x y z
N MET A 1 -1.62 0.15 39.02
CA MET A 1 -2.63 0.85 38.20
C MET A 1 -2.13 2.26 37.97
N GLN A 2 -2.10 2.71 36.72
CA GLN A 2 -1.75 4.08 36.35
C GLN A 2 -3.05 4.80 35.96
N PHE A 3 -3.62 5.61 36.86
CA PHE A 3 -4.95 6.20 36.64
C PHE A 3 -4.98 7.27 35.54
N ASP A 4 -3.84 7.89 35.24
CA ASP A 4 -3.69 8.87 34.16
C ASP A 4 -3.69 8.22 32.77
N ASN A 5 -3.48 6.90 32.72
CA ASN A 5 -3.40 6.16 31.48
C ASN A 5 -4.79 5.86 30.90
N PRO A 6 -5.03 6.19 29.61
CA PRO A 6 -6.35 6.15 29.00
C PRO A 6 -6.72 4.77 28.46
N LEU A 7 -5.75 3.86 28.28
CA LEU A 7 -5.95 2.66 27.47
C LEU A 7 -6.22 1.42 28.32
N ILE A 8 -7.13 0.58 27.88
CA ILE A 8 -7.33 -0.77 28.38
C ILE A 8 -7.13 -1.73 27.22
N VAL A 9 -6.17 -2.64 27.35
CA VAL A 9 -5.85 -3.65 26.33
C VAL A 9 -6.51 -4.98 26.72
N GLN A 10 -7.39 -5.47 25.87
CA GLN A 10 -8.09 -6.74 26.09
C GLN A 10 -7.36 -7.91 25.38
N SER A 11 -7.51 -9.12 25.91
CA SER A 11 -6.86 -10.33 25.38
C SER A 11 -7.34 -10.70 23.97
N ASP A 12 -8.52 -10.24 23.56
CA ASP A 12 -9.09 -10.43 22.22
C ASP A 12 -8.54 -9.41 21.19
N ARG A 13 -7.60 -8.54 21.61
CA ARG A 13 -6.95 -7.46 20.84
C ARG A 13 -7.82 -6.22 20.62
N THR A 14 -8.89 -6.09 21.37
CA THR A 14 -9.66 -4.84 21.47
C THR A 14 -8.94 -3.86 22.39
N LEU A 15 -8.85 -2.59 21.98
CA LEU A 15 -8.29 -1.51 22.79
C LEU A 15 -9.40 -0.50 23.11
N LEU A 16 -9.61 -0.24 24.39
CA LEU A 16 -10.60 0.74 24.85
C LEU A 16 -9.86 1.98 25.35
N LEU A 17 -10.11 3.11 24.69
CA LEU A 17 -9.48 4.39 25.01
C LEU A 17 -10.50 5.32 25.68
N ASP A 18 -10.23 5.65 26.93
CA ASP A 18 -10.95 6.65 27.72
C ASP A 18 -10.60 8.05 27.23
N VAL A 19 -11.60 8.73 26.64
CA VAL A 19 -11.42 10.06 26.03
C VAL A 19 -11.24 11.14 27.09
N HIS A 20 -11.70 10.90 28.32
CA HIS A 20 -11.67 11.86 29.42
C HIS A 20 -10.36 11.83 30.23
N ALA A 21 -9.52 10.82 29.99
CA ALA A 21 -8.24 10.71 30.67
C ALA A 21 -7.22 11.74 30.13
N PRO A 22 -6.32 12.27 30.99
CA PRO A 22 -5.42 13.38 30.62
C PRO A 22 -4.56 13.11 29.38
N ARG A 23 -4.11 11.86 29.18
CA ARG A 23 -3.24 11.44 28.08
C ARG A 23 -3.99 10.88 26.86
N ALA A 24 -5.31 11.07 26.78
CA ALA A 24 -6.14 10.47 25.73
C ALA A 24 -5.74 10.88 24.31
N ASN A 25 -5.40 12.16 24.09
CA ASN A 25 -4.99 12.65 22.77
C ASN A 25 -3.62 12.09 22.36
N ASP A 26 -2.67 12.01 23.29
CA ASP A 26 -1.35 11.44 23.04
C ASP A 26 -1.45 9.96 22.70
N CYS A 27 -2.24 9.22 23.48
CA CYS A 27 -2.51 7.80 23.21
C CYS A 27 -3.18 7.60 21.85
N ARG A 28 -4.19 8.43 21.51
CA ARG A 28 -4.84 8.39 20.20
C ARG A 28 -3.82 8.54 19.08
N ASN A 29 -2.93 9.52 19.17
CA ASN A 29 -1.89 9.75 18.17
C ASN A 29 -0.90 8.59 18.09
N ALA A 30 -0.53 8.01 19.23
CA ALA A 30 0.39 6.88 19.29
C ALA A 30 -0.19 5.57 18.73
N LEU A 31 -1.53 5.40 18.74
CA LEU A 31 -2.22 4.22 18.20
C LEU A 31 -2.38 4.25 16.67
N ILE A 32 -2.43 5.44 16.06
CA ILE A 32 -2.67 5.63 14.61
C ILE A 32 -1.81 4.71 13.71
N PRO A 33 -0.51 4.50 13.97
CA PRO A 33 0.32 3.72 13.05
C PRO A 33 -0.04 2.24 12.95
N PHE A 34 -0.65 1.65 13.98
CA PHE A 34 -0.75 0.18 14.10
C PHE A 34 -2.09 -0.35 14.59
N ALA A 35 -3.05 0.51 14.95
CA ALA A 35 -4.39 0.12 15.38
C ALA A 35 -5.48 0.81 14.55
N GLU A 36 -6.56 0.09 14.27
CA GLU A 36 -7.70 0.60 13.51
C GLU A 36 -8.78 1.13 14.45
N LEU A 37 -9.33 2.31 14.16
CA LEU A 37 -10.49 2.84 14.89
C LEU A 37 -11.77 2.13 14.40
N GLU A 38 -12.41 1.37 15.27
CA GLU A 38 -13.71 0.75 14.98
C GLU A 38 -14.87 1.68 15.32
N ARG A 39 -14.83 2.32 16.50
CA ARG A 39 -15.91 3.16 17.02
C ARG A 39 -15.38 4.34 17.83
N SER A 40 -16.02 5.49 17.72
CA SER A 40 -15.68 6.73 18.45
C SER A 40 -16.90 7.39 19.11
N PRO A 41 -17.58 6.71 20.05
CA PRO A 41 -18.62 7.34 20.87
C PRO A 41 -18.00 8.30 21.89
N GLU A 42 -18.86 9.07 22.58
CA GLU A 42 -18.47 10.22 23.42
C GLU A 42 -17.46 9.92 24.54
N HIS A 43 -17.53 8.73 25.15
CA HIS A 43 -16.72 8.41 26.34
C HIS A 43 -15.57 7.43 26.09
N LEU A 44 -15.80 6.40 25.26
CA LEU A 44 -14.85 5.31 25.06
C LEU A 44 -14.67 5.02 23.57
N HIS A 45 -13.51 5.32 23.03
CA HIS A 45 -13.16 4.91 21.68
C HIS A 45 -12.74 3.43 21.67
N THR A 46 -13.17 2.70 20.65
CA THR A 46 -12.79 1.30 20.44
C THR A 46 -11.85 1.22 19.25
N TYR A 47 -10.65 0.71 19.49
CA TYR A 47 -9.68 0.35 18.47
C TYR A 47 -9.50 -1.15 18.43
N ARG A 48 -8.97 -1.64 17.31
CA ARG A 48 -8.70 -3.05 17.08
C ARG A 48 -7.30 -3.21 16.50
N LEU A 49 -6.55 -4.19 17.00
CA LEU A 49 -5.35 -4.65 16.31
C LEU A 49 -5.75 -5.70 15.28
N THR A 50 -5.36 -5.47 14.03
CA THR A 50 -5.57 -6.42 12.93
C THR A 50 -4.22 -6.84 12.35
N PRO A 51 -4.13 -7.99 11.66
CA PRO A 51 -2.90 -8.33 10.94
C PRO A 51 -2.52 -7.25 9.92
N LEU A 52 -3.51 -6.72 9.19
CA LEU A 52 -3.30 -5.69 8.18
C LEU A 52 -2.74 -4.39 8.78
N SER A 53 -3.26 -3.93 9.92
CA SER A 53 -2.77 -2.73 10.59
C SER A 53 -1.31 -2.87 11.03
N LEU A 54 -0.93 -4.03 11.57
CA LEU A 54 0.45 -4.32 11.96
C LEU A 54 1.39 -4.45 10.77
N TRP A 55 0.95 -5.04 9.67
CA TRP A 55 1.77 -5.16 8.46
C TRP A 55 1.95 -3.83 7.75
N ASN A 56 0.91 -3.00 7.70
CA ASN A 56 1.00 -1.62 7.21
C ASN A 56 1.96 -0.80 8.08
N ALA A 57 1.87 -0.93 9.41
CA ALA A 57 2.80 -0.31 10.34
C ALA A 57 4.25 -0.75 10.06
N SER A 58 4.46 -2.05 9.88
CA SER A 58 5.79 -2.62 9.59
C SER A 58 6.35 -2.12 8.26
N GLY A 59 5.51 -2.00 7.22
CA GLY A 59 5.88 -1.41 5.93
C GLY A 59 6.26 0.07 6.02
N ALA A 60 5.68 0.80 6.96
CA ALA A 60 6.05 2.17 7.28
C ALA A 60 7.25 2.28 8.26
N GLY A 61 7.90 1.17 8.62
CA GLY A 61 9.05 1.14 9.53
C GLY A 61 8.69 1.20 11.03
N PHE A 62 7.43 1.02 11.39
CA PHE A 62 6.97 0.95 12.78
C PHE A 62 7.08 -0.49 13.29
N THR A 63 8.00 -0.73 14.23
CA THR A 63 8.35 -2.09 14.67
C THR A 63 7.33 -2.66 15.67
N ALA A 64 7.27 -4.00 15.73
CA ALA A 64 6.47 -4.72 16.72
C ALA A 64 6.78 -4.28 18.16
N GLN A 65 8.06 -4.08 18.47
CA GLN A 65 8.49 -3.62 19.79
C GLN A 65 7.94 -2.23 20.12
N LYS A 66 8.01 -1.28 19.17
CA LYS A 66 7.44 0.06 19.37
C LYS A 66 5.93 0.00 19.62
N ALA A 67 5.20 -0.88 18.93
CA ALA A 67 3.78 -1.08 19.17
C ALA A 67 3.51 -1.59 20.59
N ILE A 68 4.27 -2.58 21.06
CA ILE A 68 4.18 -3.12 22.41
C ILE A 68 4.52 -2.05 23.45
N ASP A 69 5.56 -1.27 23.22
CA ASP A 69 6.00 -0.19 24.12
C ASP A 69 4.91 0.88 24.25
N VAL A 70 4.27 1.29 23.14
CA VAL A 70 3.12 2.21 23.17
C VAL A 70 1.97 1.63 23.99
N LEU A 71 1.63 0.36 23.79
CA LEU A 71 0.57 -0.27 24.59
C LEU A 71 0.92 -0.26 26.08
N LYS A 72 2.16 -0.61 26.46
CA LYS A 72 2.61 -0.61 27.86
C LYS A 72 2.65 0.78 28.46
N GLU A 73 3.04 1.78 27.68
CA GLU A 73 3.15 3.16 28.12
C GLU A 73 1.79 3.78 28.46
N PHE A 74 0.76 3.49 27.67
CA PHE A 74 -0.56 4.10 27.80
C PHE A 74 -1.61 3.19 28.46
N SER A 75 -1.30 1.93 28.75
CA SER A 75 -2.25 0.99 29.37
C SER A 75 -2.39 1.25 30.87
N ARG A 76 -3.64 1.24 31.33
CA ARG A 76 -4.04 1.37 32.75
C ARG A 76 -3.71 0.10 33.55
N TYR A 77 -3.74 -1.04 32.86
CA TYR A 77 -3.46 -2.39 33.37
C TYR A 77 -2.31 -3.03 32.57
N ASP A 78 -1.74 -4.11 33.09
CA ASP A 78 -0.71 -4.84 32.35
C ASP A 78 -1.26 -5.35 31.02
N VAL A 79 -0.45 -5.22 29.97
CA VAL A 79 -0.80 -5.73 28.64
C VAL A 79 -0.79 -7.26 28.68
N PRO A 80 -1.84 -7.95 28.18
CA PRO A 80 -1.85 -9.40 28.15
C PRO A 80 -0.68 -9.96 27.32
N GLN A 81 0.07 -10.92 27.86
CA GLN A 81 1.20 -11.54 27.16
C GLN A 81 0.80 -12.17 25.82
N SER A 82 -0.43 -12.67 25.70
CA SER A 82 -0.98 -13.21 24.45
C SER A 82 -1.04 -12.16 23.34
N VAL A 83 -1.29 -10.89 23.69
CA VAL A 83 -1.31 -9.77 22.73
C VAL A 83 0.10 -9.42 22.30
N GLU A 84 1.07 -9.36 23.23
CA GLU A 84 2.48 -9.11 22.90
C GLU A 84 3.06 -10.18 21.97
N PHE A 85 2.82 -11.45 22.30
CA PHE A 85 3.23 -12.57 21.46
C PHE A 85 2.60 -12.48 20.07
N TRP A 86 1.28 -12.23 20.01
CA TRP A 86 0.58 -12.11 18.74
C TRP A 86 1.07 -10.94 17.88
N ILE A 87 1.36 -9.77 18.48
CA ILE A 87 1.93 -8.62 17.77
C ILE A 87 3.29 -9.00 17.16
N THR A 88 4.15 -9.64 17.95
CA THR A 88 5.50 -10.05 17.54
C THR A 88 5.45 -11.05 16.39
N GLU A 89 4.66 -12.12 16.54
CA GLU A 89 4.49 -13.15 15.52
C GLU A 89 3.88 -12.58 14.23
N THR A 90 2.85 -11.75 14.36
CA THR A 90 2.12 -11.23 13.19
C THR A 90 2.97 -10.23 12.43
N ALA A 91 3.52 -9.22 13.10
CA ALA A 91 4.37 -8.22 12.47
C ALA A 91 5.66 -8.84 11.89
N GLY A 92 6.21 -9.88 12.54
CA GLY A 92 7.40 -10.60 12.09
C GLY A 92 7.25 -11.35 10.75
N ARG A 93 6.02 -11.51 10.25
CA ARG A 93 5.76 -12.06 8.90
C ARG A 93 5.99 -11.05 7.78
N PHE A 94 5.90 -9.75 8.07
CA PHE A 94 6.16 -8.73 7.07
C PHE A 94 7.62 -8.78 6.60
N GLY A 95 7.83 -8.68 5.28
CA GLY A 95 9.15 -8.79 4.67
C GLY A 95 9.69 -10.21 4.55
N LYS A 96 8.99 -11.25 5.03
CA LYS A 96 9.39 -12.64 4.81
C LYS A 96 9.23 -13.07 3.35
N LEU A 97 8.28 -12.45 2.65
CA LEU A 97 8.09 -12.52 1.22
C LEU A 97 8.31 -11.15 0.59
N ARG A 98 9.07 -11.11 -0.50
CA ARG A 98 9.34 -9.88 -1.24
C ARG A 98 9.01 -10.06 -2.71
N LEU A 99 8.42 -9.02 -3.30
CA LEU A 99 8.20 -8.93 -4.73
C LEU A 99 9.26 -8.03 -5.34
N THR A 100 9.97 -8.51 -6.36
CA THR A 100 10.99 -7.74 -7.07
C THR A 100 10.81 -7.89 -8.59
N SER A 101 11.43 -6.99 -9.35
CA SER A 101 11.42 -7.05 -10.81
C SER A 101 12.16 -8.29 -11.30
N ALA A 102 11.61 -8.99 -12.30
CA ALA A 102 12.33 -10.03 -13.03
C ALA A 102 12.67 -9.55 -14.45
N PRO A 103 13.66 -10.17 -15.13
CA PRO A 103 13.93 -9.90 -16.53
C PRO A 103 12.68 -10.12 -17.41
N SER A 104 12.43 -9.20 -18.34
CA SER A 104 11.40 -9.38 -19.35
C SER A 104 11.87 -10.31 -20.47
N VAL A 105 10.98 -11.14 -20.99
CA VAL A 105 11.29 -12.11 -22.04
C VAL A 105 10.53 -11.74 -23.31
N LEU A 106 11.19 -11.82 -24.46
CA LEU A 106 10.53 -11.73 -25.76
C LEU A 106 9.96 -13.10 -26.10
N VAL A 107 8.63 -13.19 -26.22
CA VAL A 107 7.94 -14.42 -26.59
C VAL A 107 7.33 -14.28 -27.99
N PRO A 108 7.41 -15.32 -28.83
CA PRO A 108 6.75 -15.33 -30.12
C PRO A 108 5.23 -15.37 -29.92
N TYR A 109 4.52 -14.36 -30.42
CA TYR A 109 3.07 -14.30 -30.42
C TYR A 109 2.52 -14.71 -31.78
N ASN A 110 1.76 -15.80 -31.80
CA ASN A 110 1.14 -16.30 -33.01
C ASN A 110 -0.25 -15.67 -33.20
N THR A 111 -0.36 -14.71 -34.13
CA THR A 111 -1.63 -14.06 -34.50
C THR A 111 -2.62 -14.99 -35.19
N ALA A 112 -2.18 -16.16 -35.70
CA ALA A 112 -3.02 -17.06 -36.49
C ALA A 112 -4.19 -17.70 -35.72
N ALA A 113 -4.17 -17.68 -34.38
CA ALA A 113 -5.26 -18.23 -33.56
C ALA A 113 -6.50 -17.32 -33.45
N ILE A 114 -6.37 -16.03 -33.78
CA ILE A 114 -7.46 -15.03 -33.63
C ILE A 114 -8.04 -14.63 -34.99
N THR A 115 -7.25 -14.66 -36.05
CA THR A 115 -7.70 -14.38 -37.42
C THR A 115 -7.77 -15.67 -38.21
N ASN A 116 -8.97 -16.10 -38.61
CA ASN A 116 -9.21 -17.17 -39.60
C ASN A 116 -8.70 -16.79 -41.00
N SER A 117 -7.47 -16.27 -41.11
CA SER A 117 -6.83 -15.85 -42.36
C SER A 117 -5.62 -16.71 -42.63
N THR A 118 -5.80 -17.70 -43.50
CA THR A 118 -4.77 -18.56 -44.09
C THR A 118 -3.95 -17.81 -45.14
N LYS A 119 -3.21 -16.77 -44.76
CA LYS A 119 -2.17 -16.18 -45.62
C LYS A 119 -0.80 -16.40 -45.00
N ALA A 120 0.03 -17.13 -45.73
CA ALA A 120 1.36 -17.62 -45.36
C ALA A 120 2.46 -16.55 -45.28
N SER A 121 2.14 -15.36 -44.75
CA SER A 121 3.11 -14.30 -44.47
C SER A 121 2.86 -13.64 -43.11
N ASP A 122 2.40 -14.43 -42.13
CA ASP A 122 2.26 -13.96 -40.76
C ASP A 122 3.66 -13.80 -40.15
N LYS A 123 4.13 -12.55 -40.11
CA LYS A 123 5.29 -12.18 -39.29
C LYS A 123 4.98 -12.62 -37.86
N VAL A 124 5.77 -13.56 -37.33
CA VAL A 124 5.80 -13.83 -35.89
C VAL A 124 6.09 -12.49 -35.22
N LYS A 125 5.08 -11.93 -34.56
CA LYS A 125 5.27 -10.71 -33.76
C LYS A 125 5.80 -11.18 -32.42
N GLU A 126 6.90 -10.61 -31.97
CA GLU A 126 7.35 -10.82 -30.60
C GLU A 126 6.58 -9.87 -29.68
N ILE A 127 6.06 -10.41 -28.58
CA ILE A 127 5.51 -9.62 -27.49
C ILE A 127 6.49 -9.70 -26.33
N ARG A 128 6.70 -8.56 -25.67
CA ARG A 128 7.49 -8.49 -24.45
C ARG A 128 6.60 -8.88 -23.29
N GLU A 129 6.89 -10.01 -22.66
CA GLU A 129 6.26 -10.40 -21.41
C GLU A 129 7.07 -9.92 -20.22
N GLU A 130 6.36 -9.34 -19.26
CA GLU A 130 6.92 -8.81 -18.02
C GLU A 130 6.61 -9.75 -16.86
N TYR A 131 7.65 -10.03 -16.09
CA TYR A 131 7.61 -10.97 -14.98
C TYR A 131 8.10 -10.29 -13.72
N LEU A 132 7.73 -10.88 -12.59
CA LEU A 132 8.21 -10.51 -11.26
C LEU A 132 8.79 -11.75 -10.58
N TYR A 133 9.65 -11.51 -9.60
CA TYR A 133 10.09 -12.53 -8.67
C TYR A 133 9.37 -12.37 -7.33
N LEU A 134 8.90 -13.48 -6.79
CA LEU A 134 8.49 -13.61 -5.41
C LEU A 134 9.56 -14.41 -4.68
N THR A 135 10.30 -13.76 -3.79
CA THR A 135 11.37 -14.39 -3.01
C THR A 135 10.94 -14.60 -1.56
N ALA A 136 11.52 -15.61 -0.91
CA ALA A 136 11.30 -15.87 0.51
C ALA A 136 12.60 -15.83 1.31
N THR A 137 12.55 -15.22 2.49
CA THR A 137 13.71 -15.13 3.40
C THR A 137 14.08 -16.45 4.07
N SER A 138 13.25 -17.49 3.94
CA SER A 138 13.55 -18.82 4.49
C SER A 138 12.97 -19.95 3.65
N GLN A 139 13.66 -21.08 3.67
CA GLN A 139 13.26 -22.30 2.98
C GLN A 139 11.90 -22.84 3.47
N ALA A 140 11.58 -22.64 4.75
CA ALA A 140 10.32 -23.07 5.33
C ALA A 140 9.14 -22.32 4.70
N VAL A 141 9.23 -20.99 4.63
CA VAL A 141 8.21 -20.14 3.99
C VAL A 141 8.10 -20.47 2.51
N TYR A 142 9.23 -20.59 1.80
CA TYR A 142 9.25 -20.98 0.39
C TYR A 142 8.50 -22.29 0.12
N LYS A 143 8.76 -23.32 0.93
CA LYS A 143 8.09 -24.63 0.81
C LYS A 143 6.60 -24.53 1.11
N GLU A 144 6.21 -23.79 2.14
CA GLU A 144 4.82 -23.55 2.50
C GLU A 144 4.04 -22.89 1.35
N ILE A 145 4.59 -21.80 0.79
CA ILE A 145 3.97 -21.08 -0.33
C ILE A 145 3.89 -21.98 -1.58
N GLY A 146 4.95 -22.74 -1.87
CA GLY A 146 4.96 -23.68 -3.00
C GLY A 146 3.97 -24.85 -2.88
N MET A 147 3.50 -25.17 -1.67
CA MET A 147 2.48 -26.21 -1.42
C MET A 147 1.05 -25.67 -1.47
N SER A 148 0.87 -24.35 -1.38
CA SER A 148 -0.46 -23.72 -1.44
C SER A 148 -1.13 -23.96 -2.80
N GLN A 149 -2.34 -24.51 -2.77
CA GLN A 149 -3.09 -24.84 -3.99
C GLN A 149 -3.56 -23.60 -4.76
N THR A 150 -3.74 -22.47 -4.07
CA THR A 150 -4.17 -21.22 -4.71
C THR A 150 -2.97 -20.46 -5.27
N ALA A 151 -1.91 -20.29 -4.48
CA ALA A 151 -0.72 -19.55 -4.90
C ALA A 151 0.06 -20.24 -6.03
N LYS A 152 0.21 -21.58 -5.99
CA LYS A 152 0.99 -22.33 -6.99
C LYS A 152 0.50 -22.19 -8.43
N LYS A 153 -0.74 -21.72 -8.64
CA LYS A 153 -1.31 -21.48 -9.99
C LYS A 153 -0.62 -20.32 -10.72
N TYR A 154 -0.03 -19.41 -9.96
CA TYR A 154 0.61 -18.18 -10.45
C TYR A 154 2.13 -18.20 -10.29
N LEU A 155 2.67 -19.22 -9.64
CA LEU A 155 4.07 -19.29 -9.22
C LEU A 155 4.80 -20.42 -9.92
N GLU A 156 5.86 -20.07 -10.63
CA GLU A 156 6.79 -21.00 -11.26
C GLU A 156 8.12 -20.99 -10.52
N LYS A 157 8.71 -22.16 -10.23
CA LYS A 157 10.04 -22.22 -9.60
C LYS A 157 11.10 -21.95 -10.64
N VAL A 158 12.02 -21.03 -10.35
CA VAL A 158 13.07 -20.62 -11.28
C VAL A 158 14.37 -20.35 -10.53
N GLU A 159 15.48 -20.37 -11.25
CA GLU A 159 16.74 -19.82 -10.77
C GLU A 159 16.68 -18.29 -10.86
N TYR A 160 17.19 -17.61 -9.84
CA TYR A 160 17.22 -16.16 -9.81
C TYR A 160 18.28 -15.62 -10.77
N GLU A 161 17.84 -14.80 -11.73
CA GLU A 161 18.72 -14.02 -12.59
C GLU A 161 18.64 -12.55 -12.19
N SER A 162 19.78 -11.88 -12.09
CA SER A 162 19.78 -10.47 -11.71
C SER A 162 19.11 -9.63 -12.81
N PRO A 163 18.09 -8.80 -12.47
CA PRO A 163 17.54 -7.85 -13.42
C PRO A 163 18.53 -6.71 -13.69
N ASP A 164 18.18 -5.87 -14.65
CA ASP A 164 18.91 -4.64 -14.99
C ASP A 164 19.11 -3.77 -13.73
N PRO A 165 20.26 -3.09 -13.54
CA PRO A 165 20.57 -2.37 -12.29
C PRO A 165 19.54 -1.32 -11.87
N GLN A 166 18.82 -0.72 -12.83
CA GLN A 166 17.76 0.26 -12.57
C GLN A 166 16.50 -0.33 -11.92
N PHE A 167 16.34 -1.66 -11.99
CA PHE A 167 15.18 -2.39 -11.45
C PHE A 167 15.50 -3.18 -10.18
N LEU A 168 16.73 -3.06 -9.67
CA LEU A 168 17.13 -3.69 -8.41
C LEU A 168 16.38 -3.06 -7.22
N PRO A 169 16.00 -3.87 -6.23
CA PRO A 169 15.42 -3.34 -5.00
C PRO A 169 16.45 -2.51 -4.22
N LYS A 170 15.97 -1.54 -3.44
CA LYS A 170 16.82 -0.70 -2.58
C LYS A 170 17.64 -1.53 -1.59
N GLU A 171 16.99 -2.51 -0.97
CA GLU A 171 17.64 -3.50 -0.10
C GLU A 171 18.00 -4.73 -0.95
N PRO A 172 19.27 -5.14 -1.02
CA PRO A 172 19.65 -6.31 -1.80
C PRO A 172 18.99 -7.58 -1.26
N LEU A 173 18.77 -8.55 -2.15
CA LEU A 173 18.32 -9.89 -1.79
C LEU A 173 19.50 -10.68 -1.20
N SER A 174 19.24 -11.37 -0.09
CA SER A 174 20.14 -12.38 0.48
C SER A 174 20.26 -13.61 -0.45
N ASP A 175 21.29 -14.43 -0.23
CA ASP A 175 21.49 -15.64 -1.04
C ASP A 175 20.34 -16.64 -0.86
N THR A 176 19.79 -16.77 0.36
CA THR A 176 18.60 -17.58 0.63
C THR A 176 17.38 -17.10 -0.17
N GLU A 177 17.18 -15.78 -0.31
CA GLU A 177 16.08 -15.24 -1.11
C GLU A 177 16.24 -15.54 -2.59
N LYS A 178 17.48 -15.51 -3.12
CA LYS A 178 17.78 -15.87 -4.51
C LYS A 178 17.54 -17.36 -4.76
N GLU A 179 17.86 -18.23 -3.80
CA GLU A 179 17.59 -19.67 -3.88
C GLU A 179 16.09 -19.99 -3.73
N CYS A 180 15.38 -19.22 -2.90
CA CYS A 180 13.95 -19.37 -2.63
C CYS A 180 13.11 -18.46 -3.54
N CYS A 181 13.25 -18.63 -4.85
CA CYS A 181 12.64 -17.77 -5.86
C CYS A 181 11.48 -18.45 -6.62
N PHE A 182 10.40 -17.69 -6.83
CA PHE A 182 9.35 -17.99 -7.80
C PHE A 182 9.25 -16.87 -8.83
N ARG A 183 8.90 -17.21 -10.06
CA ARG A 183 8.50 -16.28 -11.12
C ARG A 183 6.98 -16.24 -11.24
N LEU A 184 6.44 -15.06 -11.54
CA LEU A 184 5.03 -14.84 -11.86
C LEU A 184 4.88 -13.75 -12.91
N HIS A 185 3.76 -13.72 -13.62
CA HIS A 185 3.45 -12.64 -14.54
C HIS A 185 3.14 -11.33 -13.80
N LEU A 186 3.53 -10.20 -14.38
CA LEU A 186 3.21 -8.87 -13.85
C LEU A 186 1.70 -8.67 -13.64
N THR A 187 0.86 -9.24 -14.53
CA THR A 187 -0.60 -9.18 -14.45
C THR A 187 -1.18 -9.86 -13.21
N ASP A 188 -0.46 -10.82 -12.64
CA ASP A 188 -0.90 -11.58 -11.46
C ASP A 188 -0.44 -10.95 -10.13
N ARG A 189 0.33 -9.84 -10.17
CA ARG A 189 0.85 -9.11 -8.99
C ARG A 189 -0.24 -8.82 -7.95
N GLY A 190 -1.43 -8.41 -8.37
CA GLY A 190 -2.54 -8.13 -7.45
C GLY A 190 -3.12 -9.39 -6.82
N THR A 191 -3.40 -10.38 -7.66
CA THR A 191 -4.02 -11.65 -7.27
C THR A 191 -3.15 -12.42 -6.27
N ILE A 192 -1.84 -12.55 -6.56
CA ILE A 192 -0.94 -13.27 -5.67
C ILE A 192 -0.82 -12.59 -4.30
N LYS A 193 -0.84 -11.26 -4.25
CA LYS A 193 -0.78 -10.49 -2.99
C LYS A 193 -2.02 -10.76 -2.14
N GLN A 194 -3.20 -10.81 -2.75
CA GLN A 194 -4.45 -11.12 -2.03
C GLN A 194 -4.43 -12.56 -1.49
N GLU A 195 -4.04 -13.53 -2.31
CA GLU A 195 -3.94 -14.94 -1.91
C GLU A 195 -2.96 -15.13 -0.74
N LEU A 196 -1.75 -14.57 -0.84
CA LEU A 196 -0.74 -14.67 0.21
C LEU A 196 -1.19 -13.94 1.49
N LEU A 197 -1.86 -12.80 1.37
CA LEU A 197 -2.44 -12.09 2.51
C LEU A 197 -3.48 -12.95 3.25
N HIS A 198 -4.35 -13.66 2.53
CA HIS A 198 -5.31 -14.59 3.13
C HIS A 198 -4.64 -15.78 3.82
N LEU A 199 -3.49 -16.23 3.32
CA LEU A 199 -2.66 -17.25 3.97
C LEU A 199 -1.88 -16.70 5.18
N GLY A 200 -1.98 -15.40 5.45
CA GLY A 200 -1.29 -14.73 6.54
C GLY A 200 0.17 -14.40 6.25
N TRP A 201 0.54 -14.31 4.97
CA TRP A 201 1.88 -13.98 4.48
C TRP A 201 1.85 -12.67 3.67
N PRO A 202 1.96 -11.51 4.31
CA PRO A 202 2.01 -10.23 3.60
C PRO A 202 3.27 -10.13 2.74
N VAL A 203 3.12 -9.58 1.54
CA VAL A 203 4.23 -9.38 0.61
C VAL A 203 4.77 -7.95 0.74
N LYS A 204 6.07 -7.81 0.94
CA LYS A 204 6.77 -6.52 0.76
C LYS A 204 6.99 -6.30 -0.73
N ASP A 205 6.33 -5.31 -1.29
CA ASP A 205 6.29 -5.09 -2.74
C ASP A 205 7.36 -4.07 -3.16
N ASP A 206 8.57 -4.54 -3.47
CA ASP A 206 9.72 -3.72 -3.86
C ASP A 206 9.79 -3.48 -5.38
N VAL A 207 8.70 -3.72 -6.12
CA VAL A 207 8.66 -3.48 -7.56
C VAL A 207 8.44 -1.97 -7.81
N PRO A 208 9.35 -1.29 -8.52
CA PRO A 208 9.18 0.13 -8.83
C PRO A 208 7.94 0.36 -9.70
N LEU A 209 7.29 1.50 -9.53
CA LEU A 209 6.22 1.94 -10.42
C LEU A 209 6.83 2.60 -11.65
N ALA A 210 6.26 2.31 -12.82
CA ALA A 210 6.54 3.09 -14.01
C ALA A 210 5.89 4.47 -13.88
N ASP A 211 6.63 5.52 -14.28
CA ASP A 211 6.06 6.86 -14.33
C ASP A 211 4.94 6.91 -15.37
N GLY A 212 3.85 7.59 -15.00
CA GLY A 212 2.76 7.89 -15.91
C GLY A 212 3.17 8.94 -16.95
N GLU A 213 2.37 9.07 -18.01
CA GLU A 213 2.58 10.12 -19.00
C GLU A 213 2.54 11.50 -18.32
N PRO A 214 3.51 12.40 -18.60
CA PRO A 214 3.60 13.67 -17.89
C PRO A 214 2.40 14.58 -18.18
N LEU A 215 1.91 15.24 -17.13
CA LEU A 215 0.91 16.31 -17.20
C LEU A 215 1.27 17.37 -16.17
N LYS A 216 1.60 18.57 -16.65
CA LYS A 216 1.90 19.69 -15.76
C LYS A 216 0.59 20.21 -15.16
N VAL A 217 0.42 19.99 -13.86
CA VAL A 217 -0.71 20.48 -13.06
C VAL A 217 -0.17 21.16 -11.82
N ASN A 218 -0.48 22.43 -11.60
CA ASN A 218 -0.08 23.20 -10.41
C ASN A 218 -1.31 23.68 -9.64
N LEU A 219 -1.25 23.60 -8.32
CA LEU A 219 -2.28 24.19 -7.46
C LEU A 219 -2.16 25.72 -7.44
N ARG A 220 -3.30 26.42 -7.46
CA ARG A 220 -3.36 27.87 -7.36
C ARG A 220 -3.33 28.32 -5.89
N ASP A 221 -2.73 29.46 -5.58
CA ASP A 221 -2.84 30.07 -4.24
C ASP A 221 -4.23 30.70 -3.98
N LYS A 222 -4.92 31.08 -5.06
CA LYS A 222 -6.26 31.65 -5.03
C LYS A 222 -7.13 30.93 -6.07
N THR A 223 -8.31 30.49 -5.64
CA THR A 223 -9.26 29.82 -6.53
C THR A 223 -9.73 30.76 -7.64
N LEU A 224 -10.21 30.22 -8.77
CA LEU A 224 -10.86 31.05 -9.80
C LEU A 224 -12.11 31.76 -9.27
N SER A 225 -12.79 31.14 -8.31
CA SER A 225 -13.89 31.75 -7.55
C SER A 225 -13.45 32.88 -6.58
N GLY A 226 -12.16 33.19 -6.51
CA GLY A 226 -11.62 34.35 -5.79
C GLY A 226 -11.35 34.14 -4.30
N LYS A 227 -11.39 32.90 -3.80
CA LYS A 227 -11.11 32.56 -2.39
C LYS A 227 -9.65 32.17 -2.21
N GLU A 228 -9.07 32.45 -1.05
CA GLU A 228 -7.77 31.90 -0.69
C GLU A 228 -7.83 30.38 -0.64
N PHE A 229 -6.85 29.72 -1.26
CA PHE A 229 -6.73 28.28 -1.27
C PHE A 229 -5.45 27.87 -0.54
N LYS A 230 -5.61 27.24 0.62
CA LYS A 230 -4.49 26.73 1.41
C LYS A 230 -4.70 25.26 1.74
N ILE A 231 -3.70 24.46 1.42
CA ILE A 231 -3.65 23.04 1.77
C ILE A 231 -3.32 22.92 3.26
N ARG A 232 -4.14 22.19 4.01
CA ARG A 232 -3.95 21.95 5.45
C ARG A 232 -2.80 20.97 5.68
N ASP A 233 -2.14 21.05 6.83
CA ASP A 233 -0.93 20.24 7.09
C ASP A 233 -1.21 18.73 7.01
N TYR A 234 -2.32 18.26 7.59
CA TYR A 234 -2.71 16.85 7.48
C TYR A 234 -2.98 16.41 6.03
N GLN A 235 -3.42 17.32 5.14
CA GLN A 235 -3.65 17.01 3.73
C GLN A 235 -2.32 16.87 2.98
N LYS A 236 -1.34 17.72 3.30
CA LYS A 236 0.03 17.62 2.77
C LYS A 236 0.69 16.34 3.24
N SER A 237 0.65 16.06 4.54
CA SER A 237 1.23 14.83 5.11
C SER A 237 0.58 13.57 4.51
N ALA A 238 -0.74 13.57 4.29
CA ALA A 238 -1.43 12.45 3.66
C ALA A 238 -0.97 12.22 2.21
N ALA A 239 -0.85 13.29 1.41
CA ALA A 239 -0.35 13.19 0.04
C ALA A 239 1.12 12.74 -0.03
N GLN A 240 1.97 13.28 0.84
CA GLN A 240 3.38 12.90 0.95
C GLN A 240 3.56 11.44 1.37
N ALA A 241 2.76 10.96 2.33
CA ALA A 241 2.81 9.56 2.76
C ALA A 241 2.47 8.58 1.63
N LEU A 242 1.54 8.96 0.75
CA LEU A 242 1.18 8.16 -0.43
C LEU A 242 2.27 8.16 -1.51
N VAL A 243 2.79 9.34 -1.84
CA VAL A 243 3.81 9.50 -2.88
C VAL A 243 5.15 8.89 -2.45
N GLY A 244 5.50 9.03 -1.17
CA GLY A 244 6.76 8.57 -0.62
C GLY A 244 7.96 9.20 -1.33
N ASP A 245 8.98 8.39 -1.61
CA ASP A 245 10.21 8.82 -2.29
C ASP A 245 10.29 8.40 -3.76
N LYS A 246 9.17 7.88 -4.32
CA LYS A 246 9.07 7.31 -5.67
C LYS A 246 10.00 6.13 -5.96
N GLY A 247 10.67 5.58 -4.95
CA GLY A 247 11.47 4.38 -5.12
C GLY A 247 10.64 3.09 -4.94
N PRO A 248 11.28 1.92 -5.11
CA PRO A 248 10.74 0.61 -4.74
C PRO A 248 9.93 0.63 -3.43
N GLY A 249 8.70 0.12 -3.47
CA GLY A 249 7.80 0.05 -2.31
C GLY A 249 7.05 1.33 -1.94
N THR A 250 7.11 2.37 -2.77
CA THR A 250 6.41 3.64 -2.52
C THR A 250 5.57 4.08 -3.74
N GLY A 251 4.75 5.12 -3.59
CA GLY A 251 3.96 5.69 -4.68
C GLY A 251 2.57 5.08 -4.86
N PHE A 252 2.13 4.20 -3.95
CA PHE A 252 0.79 3.61 -3.95
C PHE A 252 0.28 3.42 -2.52
N GLY A 253 -1.04 3.34 -2.34
CA GLY A 253 -1.67 3.16 -1.04
C GLY A 253 -3.11 3.66 -0.99
N THR A 254 -3.69 3.65 0.21
CA THR A 254 -5.06 4.12 0.45
C THR A 254 -5.05 5.18 1.55
N ILE A 255 -5.65 6.34 1.27
CA ILE A 255 -5.84 7.40 2.27
C ILE A 255 -7.31 7.37 2.73
N VAL A 256 -7.54 7.13 4.01
CA VAL A 256 -8.88 7.14 4.60
C VAL A 256 -9.14 8.48 5.27
N MET A 257 -10.23 9.14 4.90
CA MET A 257 -10.61 10.44 5.48
C MET A 257 -12.13 10.55 5.68
N PRO A 258 -12.61 11.27 6.71
CA PRO A 258 -14.04 11.50 6.90
C PRO A 258 -14.62 12.39 5.79
N CYS A 259 -15.95 12.45 5.68
CA CYS A 259 -16.62 13.37 4.77
C CYS A 259 -16.29 14.82 5.13
N GLY A 260 -16.14 15.71 4.14
CA GLY A 260 -15.79 17.12 4.36
C GLY A 260 -14.33 17.41 4.72
N ALA A 261 -13.49 16.39 4.94
CA ALA A 261 -12.07 16.58 5.29
C ALA A 261 -11.18 17.09 4.13
N GLY A 262 -11.75 17.25 2.93
CA GLY A 262 -11.04 17.68 1.73
C GLY A 262 -10.34 16.53 0.98
N LYS A 263 -11.03 15.40 0.78
CA LYS A 263 -10.54 14.25 -0.01
C LYS A 263 -10.08 14.68 -1.41
N THR A 264 -10.86 15.53 -2.07
CA THR A 264 -10.53 16.10 -3.38
C THR A 264 -9.24 16.90 -3.37
N VAL A 265 -9.03 17.72 -2.33
CA VAL A 265 -7.80 18.52 -2.16
C VAL A 265 -6.58 17.62 -2.02
N VAL A 266 -6.67 16.53 -1.25
CA VAL A 266 -5.56 15.57 -1.14
C VAL A 266 -5.25 14.93 -2.49
N GLY A 267 -6.25 14.51 -3.26
CA GLY A 267 -6.02 13.97 -4.61
C GLY A 267 -5.36 14.99 -5.55
N MET A 268 -5.80 16.25 -5.53
CA MET A 268 -5.15 17.32 -6.30
C MET A 268 -3.71 17.60 -5.85
N THR A 269 -3.41 17.52 -4.54
CA THR A 269 -2.04 17.59 -4.03
C THR A 269 -1.19 16.40 -4.52
N VAL A 270 -1.75 15.20 -4.59
CA VAL A 270 -1.05 14.04 -5.17
C VAL A 270 -0.76 14.27 -6.66
N MET A 271 -1.73 14.77 -7.43
CA MET A 271 -1.54 15.13 -8.83
C MET A 271 -0.44 16.19 -9.00
N ASP A 272 -0.40 17.20 -8.13
CA ASP A 272 0.63 18.25 -8.10
C ASP A 272 2.03 17.70 -7.76
N LEU A 273 2.14 16.69 -6.89
CA LEU A 273 3.40 16.03 -6.56
C LEU A 273 3.90 15.06 -7.65
N LEU A 274 2.98 14.37 -8.32
CA LEU A 274 3.30 13.38 -9.34
C LEU A 274 3.51 14.00 -10.73
N LYS A 275 2.74 15.03 -11.10
CA LYS A 275 2.75 15.69 -12.41
C LYS A 275 2.55 14.70 -13.57
N THR A 276 1.64 13.76 -13.40
CA THR A 276 1.30 12.73 -14.40
C THR A 276 -0.18 12.73 -14.73
N ARG A 277 -0.54 12.25 -15.93
CA ARG A 277 -1.92 12.01 -16.34
C ARG A 277 -2.58 11.08 -15.32
N THR A 278 -3.72 11.54 -14.81
CA THR A 278 -4.39 10.89 -13.68
C THR A 278 -5.79 10.45 -14.10
N LEU A 279 -6.10 9.16 -13.94
CA LEU A 279 -7.45 8.64 -14.08
C LEU A 279 -8.19 8.75 -12.74
N ILE A 280 -9.25 9.55 -12.69
CA ILE A 280 -10.09 9.71 -11.51
C ILE A 280 -11.38 8.91 -11.71
N ILE A 281 -11.58 7.87 -10.90
CA ILE A 281 -12.77 7.03 -10.94
C ILE A 281 -13.70 7.46 -9.79
N THR A 282 -14.97 7.68 -10.10
CA THR A 282 -15.98 8.06 -9.11
C THR A 282 -17.19 7.12 -9.18
N THR A 283 -18.07 7.18 -8.19
CA THR A 283 -19.24 6.28 -8.10
C THR A 283 -20.43 6.73 -8.93
N ASN A 284 -20.49 7.99 -9.37
CA ASN A 284 -21.60 8.54 -10.14
C ASN A 284 -21.21 9.82 -10.89
N ILE A 285 -22.07 10.21 -11.84
CA ILE A 285 -21.87 11.37 -12.72
C ILE A 285 -21.78 12.70 -11.94
N SER A 286 -22.54 12.85 -10.84
CA SER A 286 -22.48 14.07 -10.01
C SER A 286 -21.10 14.25 -9.38
N ALA A 287 -20.47 13.17 -8.91
CA ALA A 287 -19.12 13.19 -8.38
C ALA A 287 -18.07 13.51 -9.46
N VAL A 288 -18.27 13.03 -10.70
CA VAL A 288 -17.44 13.42 -11.85
C VAL A 288 -17.47 14.92 -12.05
N HIS A 289 -18.66 15.53 -12.16
CA HIS A 289 -18.77 16.97 -12.35
C HIS A 289 -18.20 17.78 -11.18
N GLN A 290 -18.32 17.27 -9.95
CA GLN A 290 -17.69 17.88 -8.79
C GLN A 290 -16.16 17.89 -8.92
N TRP A 291 -15.55 16.77 -9.32
CA TRP A 291 -14.11 16.70 -9.57
C TRP A 291 -13.68 17.66 -10.67
N ILE A 292 -14.39 17.68 -11.80
CA ILE A 292 -14.09 18.60 -12.92
C ILE A 292 -14.15 20.05 -12.44
N SER A 293 -15.20 20.44 -11.72
CA SER A 293 -15.34 21.81 -11.21
C SER A 293 -14.24 22.17 -10.21
N GLU A 294 -13.87 21.27 -9.31
CA GLU A 294 -12.85 21.50 -8.30
C GLU A 294 -11.45 21.62 -8.93
N LEU A 295 -11.13 20.76 -9.91
CA LEU A 295 -9.89 20.83 -10.68
C LEU A 295 -9.78 22.18 -11.40
N LEU A 296 -10.80 22.54 -12.20
CA LEU A 296 -10.80 23.79 -12.94
C LEU A 296 -10.69 25.01 -12.02
N ASP A 297 -11.29 25.00 -10.82
CA ASP A 297 -11.25 26.11 -9.86
C ASP A 297 -9.89 26.22 -9.12
N LYS A 298 -9.24 25.10 -8.80
CA LYS A 298 -8.09 25.05 -7.88
C LYS A 298 -6.75 24.69 -8.53
N THR A 299 -6.73 24.21 -9.77
CA THR A 299 -5.50 23.89 -10.52
C THR A 299 -5.40 24.67 -11.82
N ASP A 300 -4.21 24.88 -12.35
CA ASP A 300 -3.98 25.53 -13.64
C ASP A 300 -4.45 24.74 -14.89
N LEU A 301 -5.14 23.61 -14.71
CA LEU A 301 -5.73 22.83 -15.81
C LEU A 301 -6.86 23.60 -16.51
N THR A 302 -6.98 23.35 -17.81
CA THR A 302 -8.07 23.84 -18.65
C THR A 302 -9.10 22.74 -18.93
N LYS A 303 -10.22 23.11 -19.56
CA LYS A 303 -11.23 22.11 -19.96
C LYS A 303 -10.69 21.11 -20.97
N ASP A 304 -9.77 21.52 -21.83
CA ASP A 304 -9.21 20.66 -22.88
C ASP A 304 -8.22 19.62 -22.29
N ASP A 305 -7.70 19.87 -21.09
CA ASP A 305 -6.82 18.94 -20.37
C ASP A 305 -7.59 17.82 -19.63
N ILE A 306 -8.92 17.90 -19.57
CA ILE A 306 -9.79 16.99 -18.82
C ILE A 306 -10.74 16.27 -19.79
N ALA A 307 -10.55 14.96 -19.95
CA ALA A 307 -11.34 14.10 -20.83
C ALA A 307 -12.49 13.39 -20.10
#